data_AF-A0AAX6ND99-F1
#
_entry.id   AF-A0AAX6ND99-F1
#
_cell.length_a   1.000
_cell.length_b   1.000
_cell.length_c   1.000
_cell.angle_alpha   90.00
_cell.angle_beta   90.00
_cell.angle_gamma   90.00
#
_symmetry.space_group_name_H-M   'P 1'
#
loop_
_entity.id
_entity.type
_entity.pdbx_description
1 polymer ?
#
loop_
_entity_poly.entity_id
_entity_poly.type
_entity_poly.pdbx_seq_one_letter_code
_entity_poly.pdbx_strand_id
1 'polypeptide(L)'
;MSTLAFKEDTQLLFNFEDKEVFGPWIQTHNCDEAGRKLADRHYSRQTIGAARFTRPGKNLVLRTAEGDAVWATWYGKFRRDGLDACECTIFRNESSHLSSYLISFACLASFLHAGVGNLKDGIITYVDDSKVNSVNPGFSFRAVGFKYIGRTKKNNLMIFQLKRKALEKYFSTIDLNEEYKQYFEESIRLAAVAVELGEVEEAIDIFTIAMAFERSLIELYRYAKSKLKMNLAAKRDFKFVPSLEDFLEQVYGEWCPVEEFERWEAEIDTHKGFISPVI
;
A
#
# COMPACT_ATOMS: atom_id res chain seq x y z
N MET A 1 -29.39 -9.93 16.55
CA MET A 1 -30.02 -11.11 15.93
C MET A 1 -29.52 -11.20 14.51
N SER A 2 -29.15 -12.40 14.10
CA SER A 2 -28.59 -12.75 12.80
C SER A 2 -29.62 -12.67 11.67
N THR A 3 -29.20 -12.17 10.52
CA THR A 3 -29.78 -12.59 9.24
C THR A 3 -28.64 -12.80 8.26
N LEU A 4 -28.51 -14.03 7.76
CA LEU A 4 -27.58 -14.44 6.72
C LEU A 4 -27.97 -13.82 5.38
N ALA A 5 -26.97 -13.37 4.62
CA ALA A 5 -27.01 -13.36 3.16
C ALA A 5 -25.56 -13.58 2.66
N PHE A 6 -25.35 -14.66 1.90
CA PHE A 6 -24.12 -14.87 1.14
C PHE A 6 -24.25 -14.15 -0.20
N LYS A 7 -23.23 -13.38 -0.59
CA LYS A 7 -22.96 -13.03 -1.99
C LYS A 7 -21.49 -12.63 -2.19
N GLU A 8 -20.90 -13.32 -3.17
CA GLU A 8 -19.67 -13.13 -3.96
C GLU A 8 -18.63 -12.06 -3.55
N ASP A 9 -17.40 -12.57 -3.32
CA ASP A 9 -16.05 -12.01 -3.39
C ASP A 9 -15.83 -10.54 -3.82
N THR A 10 -16.26 -9.57 -3.01
CA THR A 10 -15.47 -8.34 -2.77
C THR A 10 -15.94 -7.62 -1.49
N GLN A 11 -15.03 -7.60 -0.52
CA GLN A 11 -14.97 -6.89 0.75
C GLN A 11 -16.18 -6.05 1.24
N LEU A 12 -16.86 -6.57 2.26
CA LEU A 12 -17.68 -5.80 3.20
C LEU A 12 -16.78 -4.93 4.10
N LEU A 13 -16.84 -3.62 3.87
CA LEU A 13 -16.29 -2.58 4.74
C LEU A 13 -17.06 -2.54 6.06
N PHE A 14 -16.54 -3.21 7.09
CA PHE A 14 -17.00 -2.99 8.45
C PHE A 14 -16.59 -1.58 8.90
N ASN A 15 -17.58 -0.77 9.24
CA ASN A 15 -17.40 0.54 9.85
C ASN A 15 -16.56 0.39 11.13
N PHE A 16 -15.27 0.73 11.08
CA PHE A 16 -14.37 0.68 12.24
C PHE A 16 -14.41 2.03 12.95
N GLU A 17 -15.45 2.27 13.75
CA GLU A 17 -15.67 3.55 14.45
C GLU A 17 -14.51 4.02 15.36
N ASP A 18 -13.51 3.16 15.63
CA ASP A 18 -12.37 3.45 16.51
C ASP A 18 -10.97 3.20 15.89
N LYS A 19 -10.83 2.92 14.58
CA LYS A 19 -9.51 2.62 13.96
C LYS A 19 -9.08 3.66 12.94
N GLU A 20 -7.85 4.14 13.06
CA GLU A 20 -7.22 4.97 12.03
C GLU A 20 -6.92 4.13 10.78
N VAL A 21 -7.41 4.60 9.63
CA VAL A 21 -7.16 4.05 8.31
C VAL A 21 -6.08 4.87 7.61
N PHE A 22 -5.11 4.20 7.02
CA PHE A 22 -4.01 4.81 6.27
C PHE A 22 -3.99 4.22 4.85
N GLY A 23 -4.97 4.63 4.04
CA GLY A 23 -5.22 4.05 2.72
C GLY A 23 -5.58 2.57 2.82
N PRO A 24 -4.84 1.64 2.19
CA PRO A 24 -5.15 0.21 2.23
C PRO A 24 -4.89 -0.41 3.62
N TRP A 25 -4.28 0.33 4.55
CA TRP A 25 -3.94 -0.17 5.87
C TRP A 25 -5.01 0.16 6.90
N ILE A 26 -5.38 -0.87 7.66
CA ILE A 26 -6.17 -0.77 8.89
C ILE A 26 -5.23 -0.98 10.08
N GLN A 27 -5.25 -0.04 11.03
CA GLN A 27 -4.54 -0.23 12.28
C GLN A 27 -5.16 -1.37 13.10
N THR A 28 -4.32 -2.29 13.57
CA THR A 28 -4.71 -3.42 14.42
C THR A 28 -3.73 -3.60 15.58
N HIS A 29 -3.75 -4.76 16.22
CA HIS A 29 -2.90 -5.10 17.36
C HIS A 29 -1.96 -6.27 17.07
N ASN A 30 -0.97 -6.46 17.93
CA ASN A 30 0.09 -7.47 17.75
C ASN A 30 -0.34 -8.94 17.99
N CYS A 31 -1.62 -9.17 18.25
CA CYS A 31 -2.24 -10.51 18.33
C CYS A 31 -3.25 -10.75 17.21
N ASP A 32 -3.33 -9.86 16.22
CA ASP A 32 -4.23 -10.01 15.07
C ASP A 32 -3.97 -11.34 14.35
N GLU A 33 -5.03 -12.11 14.12
CA GLU A 33 -4.90 -13.47 13.60
C GLU A 33 -4.32 -13.50 12.18
N ALA A 34 -4.79 -12.61 11.30
CA ALA A 34 -4.32 -12.54 9.92
C ALA A 34 -2.85 -12.09 9.88
N GLY A 35 -2.52 -11.05 10.64
CA GLY A 35 -1.13 -10.59 10.82
C GLY A 35 -0.21 -11.68 11.38
N ARG A 36 -0.70 -12.49 12.33
CA ARG A 36 0.05 -13.62 12.90
C ARG A 36 0.30 -14.70 11.86
N LYS A 37 -0.69 -15.07 11.05
CA LYS A 37 -0.56 -16.07 9.97
C LYS A 37 0.48 -15.63 8.95
N LEU A 38 0.46 -14.37 8.52
CA LEU A 38 1.48 -13.79 7.64
C LEU A 38 2.86 -13.80 8.30
N ALA A 39 2.94 -13.40 9.56
CA ALA A 39 4.19 -13.40 10.31
C ALA A 39 4.76 -14.80 10.50
N ASP A 40 3.94 -15.84 10.68
CA ASP A 40 4.38 -17.23 10.76
C ASP A 40 5.09 -17.71 9.48
N ARG A 41 4.83 -17.06 8.33
CA ARG A 41 5.48 -17.33 7.04
C ARG A 41 6.63 -16.36 6.72
N HIS A 42 6.95 -15.42 7.59
CA HIS A 42 8.00 -14.43 7.36
C HIS A 42 9.35 -14.90 7.93
N TYR A 43 10.45 -14.67 7.21
CA TYR A 43 11.78 -15.17 7.58
C TYR A 43 12.32 -14.59 8.91
N SER A 44 11.78 -13.45 9.37
CA SER A 44 12.17 -12.86 10.66
C SER A 44 11.50 -13.51 11.87
N ARG A 45 10.54 -14.41 11.66
CA ARG A 45 9.77 -15.03 12.75
C ARG A 45 10.64 -15.98 13.56
N GLN A 46 10.65 -15.78 14.88
CA GLN A 46 11.43 -16.61 15.81
C GLN A 46 10.66 -17.83 16.32
N THR A 47 9.35 -17.69 16.55
CA THR A 47 8.50 -18.75 17.09
C THR A 47 7.20 -18.82 16.32
N ILE A 48 7.08 -19.81 15.43
CA ILE A 48 5.86 -20.07 14.66
C ILE A 48 4.71 -20.40 15.62
N GLY A 49 3.53 -19.84 15.39
CA GLY A 49 2.34 -20.07 16.21
C GLY A 49 2.25 -19.21 17.48
N ALA A 50 3.28 -18.44 17.83
CA ALA A 50 3.23 -17.52 18.96
C ALA A 50 2.09 -16.49 18.81
N ALA A 51 1.36 -16.26 19.90
CA ALA A 51 0.19 -15.38 19.91
C ALA A 51 0.55 -13.93 19.53
N ARG A 52 1.70 -13.44 20.00
CA ARG A 52 2.25 -12.13 19.63
C ARG A 52 3.33 -12.31 18.57
N PHE A 53 3.24 -11.52 17.49
CA PHE A 53 4.22 -11.55 16.41
C PHE A 53 5.17 -10.35 16.40
N THR A 54 4.98 -9.39 17.31
CA THR A 54 5.91 -8.28 17.54
C THR A 54 6.56 -8.40 18.91
N ARG A 55 7.71 -7.74 19.07
CA ARG A 55 8.36 -7.63 20.38
C ARG A 55 7.59 -6.68 21.31
N PRO A 56 7.70 -6.84 22.65
CA PRO A 56 7.12 -5.91 23.60
C PRO A 56 7.57 -4.46 23.38
N GLY A 57 6.67 -3.51 23.62
CA GLY A 57 6.94 -2.07 23.51
C GLY A 57 5.89 -1.31 22.69
N LYS A 58 6.25 -0.09 22.26
CA LYS A 58 5.40 0.77 21.44
C LYS A 58 5.44 0.27 19.99
N ASN A 59 4.35 -0.35 19.56
CA ASN A 59 4.21 -0.89 18.21
C ASN A 59 3.07 -0.18 17.47
N LEU A 60 3.26 0.06 16.17
CA LEU A 60 2.17 0.27 15.23
C LEU A 60 2.05 -1.01 14.40
N VAL A 61 0.85 -1.58 14.34
CA VAL A 61 0.56 -2.78 13.55
C VAL A 61 -0.53 -2.43 12.55
N LEU A 62 -0.26 -2.71 11.29
CA LEU A 62 -1.14 -2.45 10.15
C LEU A 62 -1.37 -3.75 9.39
N ARG A 63 -2.58 -3.94 8.89
CA ARG A 63 -2.90 -4.99 7.92
C ARG A 63 -3.81 -4.48 6.82
N THR A 64 -3.80 -5.12 5.67
CA THR A 64 -4.86 -4.93 4.66
C THR A 64 -6.17 -5.52 5.19
N ALA A 65 -7.27 -5.08 4.58
CA ALA A 65 -8.59 -5.54 4.98
C ALA A 65 -8.75 -7.07 4.76
N GLU A 66 -8.17 -7.64 3.68
CA GLU A 66 -8.14 -9.10 3.43
C GLU A 66 -7.13 -9.85 4.28
N GLY A 67 -6.28 -9.14 5.02
CA GLY A 67 -5.30 -9.76 5.90
C GLY A 67 -4.21 -10.53 5.14
N ASP A 68 -3.96 -10.15 3.90
CA ASP A 68 -2.94 -10.67 2.98
C ASP A 68 -1.67 -9.79 2.94
N ALA A 69 -1.67 -8.63 3.60
CA ALA A 69 -0.44 -7.88 3.90
C ALA A 69 -0.40 -7.43 5.36
N VAL A 70 0.82 -7.36 5.90
CA VAL A 70 1.09 -6.90 7.26
C VAL A 70 2.31 -6.01 7.30
N TRP A 71 2.23 -4.94 8.08
CA TRP A 71 3.34 -4.08 8.46
C TRP A 71 3.34 -3.89 9.97
N ALA A 72 4.49 -4.04 10.61
CA ALA A 72 4.62 -3.61 12.00
C ALA A 72 5.91 -2.84 12.24
N THR A 73 5.75 -1.67 12.86
CA THR A 73 6.87 -0.89 13.35
C THR A 73 6.96 -0.93 14.86
N TRP A 74 8.19 -0.87 15.36
CA TRP A 74 8.50 -0.74 16.76
C TRP A 74 9.33 0.51 17.00
N TYR A 75 8.98 1.25 18.06
CA TYR A 75 9.79 2.34 18.57
C TYR A 75 10.34 2.01 19.95
N GLY A 76 11.66 2.15 20.10
CA GLY A 76 12.35 2.01 21.36
C GLY A 76 13.19 3.23 21.63
N LYS A 77 12.94 3.88 22.78
CA LYS A 77 13.68 5.06 23.23
C LYS A 77 15.19 4.81 23.36
N PHE A 78 15.59 3.56 23.63
CA PHE A 78 16.97 3.16 23.80
C PHE A 78 17.30 1.96 22.91
N ARG A 79 17.84 2.24 21.72
CA ARG A 79 18.32 1.20 20.81
C ARG A 79 19.80 0.92 21.03
N ARG A 80 20.19 -0.36 20.90
CA ARG A 80 21.60 -0.77 21.03
C ARG A 80 22.50 -0.27 19.90
N ASP A 81 21.90 0.06 18.76
CA ASP A 81 22.60 0.64 17.61
C ASP A 81 22.75 2.17 17.70
N GLY A 82 22.22 2.79 18.76
CA GLY A 82 22.33 4.23 19.00
C GLY A 82 21.44 5.10 18.10
N LEU A 83 20.60 4.48 17.25
CA LEU A 83 19.72 5.21 16.34
C LEU A 83 18.48 5.74 17.08
N ASP A 84 17.98 6.90 16.68
CA ASP A 84 16.67 7.41 17.06
C ASP A 84 15.69 7.20 15.90
N ALA A 85 15.32 5.93 15.70
CA ALA A 85 14.55 5.45 14.56
C ALA A 85 13.38 4.56 14.97
N CYS A 86 12.33 4.61 14.15
CA CYS A 86 11.27 3.62 14.13
C CYS A 86 11.71 2.44 13.26
N GLU A 87 11.67 1.22 13.79
CA GLU A 87 12.08 0.03 13.05
C GLU A 87 10.87 -0.68 12.46
N CYS A 88 10.84 -0.84 11.14
CA CYS A 88 9.97 -1.82 10.49
C CYS A 88 10.49 -3.22 10.85
N THR A 89 9.76 -3.92 11.69
CA THR A 89 10.12 -5.25 12.22
C THR A 89 9.60 -6.39 11.33
N ILE A 90 8.53 -6.12 10.59
CA ILE A 90 7.98 -7.02 9.59
C ILE A 90 7.25 -6.20 8.54
N PHE A 91 7.50 -6.55 7.28
CA PHE A 91 6.64 -6.24 6.16
C PHE A 91 6.50 -7.51 5.34
N ARG A 92 5.26 -7.97 5.14
CA ARG A 92 4.95 -9.07 4.25
C ARG A 92 3.75 -8.68 3.41
N ASN A 93 3.87 -8.88 2.11
CA ASN A 93 2.81 -8.65 1.15
C ASN A 93 2.56 -9.94 0.38
N GLU A 94 1.39 -10.53 0.53
CA GLU A 94 0.85 -11.62 -0.30
C GLU A 94 -0.36 -11.15 -1.13
N SER A 95 -0.67 -9.84 -1.09
CA SER A 95 -1.74 -9.22 -1.89
C SER A 95 -1.30 -8.88 -3.31
N SER A 96 -2.26 -8.47 -4.14
CA SER A 96 -2.02 -7.89 -5.47
C SER A 96 -1.49 -6.45 -5.44
N HIS A 97 -1.50 -5.78 -4.29
CA HIS A 97 -1.00 -4.41 -4.19
C HIS A 97 0.51 -4.34 -4.45
N LEU A 98 0.94 -3.28 -5.13
CA LEU A 98 2.35 -2.95 -5.26
C LEU A 98 2.99 -2.74 -3.87
N SER A 99 4.08 -3.46 -3.59
CA SER A 99 4.73 -3.38 -2.28
C SER A 99 5.27 -1.99 -1.94
N SER A 100 5.82 -1.25 -2.91
CA SER A 100 6.29 0.14 -2.70
C SER A 100 5.15 1.08 -2.33
N TYR A 101 3.96 0.87 -2.90
CA TYR A 101 2.74 1.58 -2.51
C TYR A 101 2.32 1.28 -1.07
N LEU A 102 2.28 0.01 -0.66
CA LEU A 102 1.98 -0.36 0.72
C LEU A 102 3.00 0.23 1.71
N ILE A 103 4.29 0.16 1.37
CA ILE A 103 5.36 0.71 2.21
C ILE A 103 5.23 2.22 2.39
N SER A 104 4.81 2.98 1.37
CA SER A 104 4.73 4.44 1.46
C SER A 104 3.64 4.91 2.44
N PHE A 105 2.44 4.32 2.38
CA PHE A 105 1.40 4.57 3.39
C PHE A 105 1.85 4.15 4.79
N ALA A 106 2.48 2.98 4.91
CA ALA A 106 2.92 2.48 6.22
C ALA A 106 4.01 3.36 6.84
N CYS A 107 4.90 3.92 6.01
CA CYS A 107 5.90 4.89 6.45
C CYS A 107 5.23 6.18 6.94
N LEU A 108 4.23 6.68 6.22
CA LEU A 108 3.46 7.85 6.62
C LEU A 108 2.78 7.65 7.99
N ALA A 109 2.06 6.53 8.13
CA ALA A 109 1.42 6.13 9.38
C ALA A 109 2.43 6.01 10.53
N SER A 110 3.61 5.43 10.26
CA SER A 110 4.66 5.26 11.26
C SER A 110 5.23 6.59 11.75
N PHE A 111 5.44 7.57 10.86
CA PHE A 111 5.88 8.92 11.25
C PHE A 111 4.84 9.65 12.10
N LEU A 112 3.55 9.47 11.82
CA LEU A 112 2.46 10.04 12.62
C LEU A 112 2.40 9.38 14.01
N HIS A 113 2.39 8.05 14.04
CA HIS A 113 2.32 7.27 15.29
C HIS A 113 3.53 7.54 16.21
N ALA A 114 4.70 7.79 15.64
CA ALA A 114 5.89 8.16 16.40
C ALA A 114 5.83 9.59 16.99
N GLY A 115 4.97 10.46 16.44
CA GLY A 115 4.91 11.89 16.74
C GLY A 115 5.83 12.69 15.80
N VAL A 116 5.24 13.68 15.11
CA VAL A 116 5.77 14.41 13.94
C VAL A 116 7.11 15.14 14.17
N GLY A 117 7.69 15.11 15.38
CA GLY A 117 8.95 15.79 15.73
C GLY A 117 10.15 14.91 16.12
N ASN A 118 10.01 13.57 16.23
CA ASN A 118 10.86 12.80 17.16
C ASN A 118 11.68 11.62 16.58
N LEU A 119 11.95 11.56 15.28
CA LEU A 119 12.83 10.50 14.73
C LEU A 119 13.99 11.12 13.95
N LYS A 120 15.10 11.42 14.63
CA LYS A 120 16.32 11.93 13.96
C LYS A 120 16.80 10.98 12.86
N ASP A 121 16.59 9.68 13.06
CA ASP A 121 16.99 8.62 12.15
C ASP A 121 15.88 8.06 11.27
N GLY A 122 14.67 8.61 11.38
CA GLY A 122 13.53 8.26 10.54
C GLY A 122 13.08 6.82 10.75
N ILE A 123 12.84 6.11 9.65
CA ILE A 123 12.42 4.70 9.65
C ILE A 123 13.60 3.84 9.18
N ILE A 124 13.83 2.72 9.84
CA ILE A 124 14.81 1.72 9.42
C ILE A 124 14.15 0.36 9.21
N THR A 125 14.76 -0.46 8.37
CA THR A 125 14.40 -1.87 8.22
C THR A 125 15.65 -2.71 7.98
N TYR A 126 15.55 -3.99 8.31
CA TYR A 126 16.59 -4.98 8.07
C TYR A 126 16.11 -6.00 7.06
N VAL A 127 16.89 -6.21 6.00
CA VAL A 127 16.58 -7.18 4.95
C VAL A 127 17.64 -8.27 4.95
N ASP A 128 17.20 -9.52 5.01
CA ASP A 128 18.06 -10.68 4.79
C ASP A 128 18.08 -10.98 3.29
N ASP A 129 19.14 -10.57 2.61
CA ASP A 129 19.29 -10.81 1.17
C ASP A 129 19.40 -12.29 0.81
N SER A 130 19.77 -13.16 1.75
CA SER A 130 19.79 -14.62 1.53
C SER A 130 18.40 -15.26 1.57
N LYS A 131 17.38 -14.52 2.02
CA LYS A 131 15.99 -14.99 2.15
C LYS A 131 15.03 -14.29 1.19
N VAL A 132 15.56 -13.49 0.28
CA VAL A 132 14.80 -12.74 -0.71
C VAL A 132 15.11 -13.28 -2.10
N ASN A 133 14.07 -13.71 -2.82
CA ASN A 133 14.21 -14.26 -4.17
C ASN A 133 14.53 -13.20 -5.24
N SER A 134 14.34 -11.91 -4.92
CA SER A 134 14.64 -10.82 -5.84
C SER A 134 16.15 -10.69 -6.06
N VAL A 135 16.57 -10.55 -7.31
CA VAL A 135 17.93 -10.17 -7.70
C VAL A 135 18.35 -8.80 -7.16
N ASN A 136 17.40 -7.99 -6.70
CA ASN A 136 17.64 -6.68 -6.12
C ASN A 136 17.02 -6.57 -4.71
N PRO A 137 17.58 -7.24 -3.69
CA PRO A 137 17.01 -7.28 -2.34
C PRO A 137 16.72 -5.89 -1.78
N GLY A 138 15.52 -5.70 -1.21
CA GLY A 138 15.06 -4.40 -0.68
C GLY A 138 14.59 -3.39 -1.74
N PHE A 139 14.31 -3.82 -2.98
CA PHE A 139 13.89 -2.93 -4.06
C PHE A 139 12.64 -2.13 -3.72
N SER A 140 11.61 -2.78 -3.18
CA SER A 140 10.37 -2.13 -2.74
C SER A 140 10.59 -1.03 -1.71
N PHE A 141 11.58 -1.16 -0.82
CA PHE A 141 11.96 -0.09 0.10
C PHE A 141 12.69 1.05 -0.63
N ARG A 142 13.64 0.72 -1.52
CA ARG A 142 14.37 1.75 -2.29
C ARG A 142 13.45 2.58 -3.18
N ALA A 143 12.40 1.97 -3.75
CA ALA A 143 11.39 2.66 -4.54
C ALA A 143 10.70 3.79 -3.77
N VAL A 144 10.51 3.62 -2.45
CA VAL A 144 9.94 4.64 -1.53
C VAL A 144 11.01 5.62 -1.01
N GLY A 145 12.25 5.51 -1.50
CA GLY A 145 13.35 6.41 -1.16
C GLY A 145 14.25 5.95 -0.01
N PHE A 146 14.09 4.72 0.49
CA PHE A 146 15.05 4.17 1.46
C PHE A 146 16.45 4.10 0.85
N LYS A 147 17.46 4.39 1.69
CA LYS A 147 18.88 4.27 1.34
C LYS A 147 19.51 3.13 2.11
N TYR A 148 20.34 2.35 1.43
CA TYR A 148 21.20 1.37 2.09
C TYR A 148 22.29 2.10 2.88
N ILE A 149 22.46 1.73 4.16
CA ILE A 149 23.41 2.40 5.08
C ILE A 149 24.43 1.44 5.70
N GLY A 150 24.46 0.18 5.27
CA GLY A 150 25.42 -0.82 5.74
C GLY A 150 24.77 -2.14 6.13
N ARG A 151 25.49 -2.96 6.89
CA ARG A 151 25.03 -4.27 7.38
C ARG A 151 25.11 -4.41 8.88
N THR A 152 24.24 -5.24 9.45
CA THR A 152 24.33 -5.62 10.86
C THR A 152 25.58 -6.47 11.10
N LYS A 153 26.26 -6.26 12.23
CA LYS A 153 27.54 -6.96 12.53
C LYS A 153 27.39 -8.47 12.72
N LYS A 154 26.27 -8.91 13.32
CA LYS A 154 26.09 -10.30 13.74
C LYS A 154 25.48 -11.18 12.64
N ASN A 155 24.36 -10.72 12.07
CA ASN A 155 23.57 -11.53 11.12
C ASN A 155 23.79 -11.09 9.67
N ASN A 156 24.69 -10.12 9.43
CA ASN A 156 24.99 -9.58 8.10
C ASN A 156 23.78 -9.03 7.31
N LEU A 157 22.67 -8.74 7.98
CA LEU A 157 21.45 -8.18 7.34
C LEU A 157 21.72 -6.79 6.75
N MET A 158 21.18 -6.52 5.57
CA MET A 158 21.20 -5.19 4.95
C MET A 158 20.35 -4.21 5.76
N ILE A 159 20.88 -3.02 5.99
CA ILE A 159 20.18 -1.94 6.72
C ILE A 159 19.73 -0.89 5.72
N PHE A 160 18.44 -0.63 5.69
CA PHE A 160 17.83 0.43 4.90
C PHE A 160 17.26 1.51 5.81
N GLN A 161 17.46 2.77 5.45
CA GLN A 161 16.97 3.93 6.20
C GLN A 161 16.18 4.87 5.30
N LEU A 162 15.02 5.31 5.78
CA LEU A 162 14.20 6.36 5.19
C LEU A 162 14.15 7.57 6.11
N LYS A 163 14.75 8.67 5.67
CA LYS A 163 14.58 9.97 6.32
C LYS A 163 13.29 10.62 5.82
N ARG A 164 12.66 11.45 6.65
CA ARG A 164 11.45 12.20 6.28
C ARG A 164 11.58 12.97 4.97
N LYS A 165 12.70 13.68 4.77
CA LYS A 165 12.97 14.43 3.53
C LYS A 165 13.00 13.54 2.27
N ALA A 166 13.44 12.29 2.39
CA ALA A 166 13.41 11.34 1.29
C ALA A 166 11.98 10.91 0.96
N LEU A 167 11.14 10.70 1.98
CA LEU A 167 9.72 10.42 1.81
C LEU A 167 8.98 11.61 1.18
N GLU A 168 9.28 12.84 1.59
CA GLU A 168 8.74 14.07 0.97
C GLU A 168 9.09 14.15 -0.52
N LYS A 169 10.36 13.84 -0.86
CA LYS A 169 10.79 13.78 -2.26
C LYS A 169 10.03 12.71 -3.04
N TYR A 170 9.86 11.52 -2.48
CA TYR A 170 9.08 10.45 -3.11
C TYR A 170 7.66 10.93 -3.47
N PHE A 171 6.93 11.53 -2.53
CA PHE A 171 5.58 12.06 -2.80
C PHE A 171 5.55 13.20 -3.83
N SER A 172 6.62 13.99 -3.95
CA SER A 172 6.72 15.04 -4.98
C SER A 172 6.99 14.51 -6.40
N THR A 173 7.29 13.22 -6.55
CA THR A 173 7.71 12.61 -7.82
C THR A 173 6.93 11.33 -8.16
N ILE A 174 5.85 11.05 -7.43
CA ILE A 174 5.11 9.79 -7.58
C ILE A 174 4.44 9.69 -8.95
N ASP A 175 3.97 10.81 -9.52
CA ASP A 175 3.49 11.00 -10.91
C ASP A 175 4.54 10.63 -11.99
N LEU A 176 5.81 10.76 -11.65
CA LEU A 176 6.93 10.48 -12.55
C LEU A 176 7.54 9.09 -12.31
N ASN A 177 7.04 8.33 -11.35
CA ASN A 177 7.62 7.05 -11.00
C ASN A 177 7.10 5.95 -11.93
N GLU A 178 8.04 5.36 -12.68
CA GLU A 178 7.76 4.35 -13.69
C GLU A 178 7.04 3.11 -13.16
N GLU A 179 7.22 2.72 -11.89
CA GLU A 179 6.47 1.59 -11.33
C GLU A 179 4.96 1.85 -11.33
N TYR A 180 4.54 3.09 -11.05
CA TYR A 180 3.12 3.45 -11.08
C TYR A 180 2.62 3.50 -12.52
N LYS A 181 3.35 4.15 -13.42
CA LYS A 181 2.98 4.20 -14.84
C LYS A 181 2.79 2.80 -15.42
N GLN A 182 3.76 1.91 -15.19
CA GLN A 182 3.69 0.51 -15.64
C GLN A 182 2.51 -0.25 -15.05
N TYR A 183 2.19 -0.03 -13.76
CA TYR A 183 1.02 -0.65 -13.14
C TYR A 183 -0.27 -0.26 -13.87
N PHE A 184 -0.44 1.04 -14.15
CA PHE A 184 -1.63 1.53 -14.84
C PHE A 184 -1.67 1.12 -16.32
N GLU A 185 -0.53 1.16 -17.02
CA GLU A 185 -0.40 0.62 -18.38
C GLU A 185 -0.79 -0.86 -18.45
N GLU A 186 -0.38 -1.67 -17.46
CA GLU A 186 -0.77 -3.07 -17.38
C GLU A 186 -2.26 -3.23 -17.07
N SER A 187 -2.85 -2.42 -16.18
CA SER A 187 -4.30 -2.44 -15.94
C SER A 187 -5.09 -2.16 -17.22
N ILE A 188 -4.68 -1.17 -18.02
CA ILE A 188 -5.30 -0.87 -19.31
C ILE A 188 -5.18 -2.08 -20.25
N ARG A 189 -3.97 -2.66 -20.35
CA ARG A 189 -3.72 -3.82 -21.21
C ARG A 189 -4.59 -5.02 -20.83
N LEU A 190 -4.68 -5.35 -19.54
CA LEU A 190 -5.47 -6.48 -19.06
C LEU A 190 -6.96 -6.27 -19.35
N ALA A 191 -7.46 -5.06 -19.11
CA ALA A 191 -8.86 -4.76 -19.39
C ALA A 191 -9.17 -4.81 -20.91
N ALA A 192 -8.25 -4.37 -21.76
CA ALA A 192 -8.39 -4.51 -23.22
C ALA A 192 -8.48 -5.99 -23.65
N VAL A 193 -7.62 -6.85 -23.10
CA VAL A 193 -7.66 -8.30 -23.37
C VAL A 193 -8.98 -8.92 -22.91
N ALA A 194 -9.48 -8.55 -21.72
CA ALA A 194 -10.76 -9.03 -21.22
C ALA A 194 -11.92 -8.68 -22.18
N VAL A 195 -11.94 -7.45 -22.71
CA VAL A 195 -12.95 -7.07 -23.72
C VAL A 195 -12.80 -7.84 -25.04
N GLU A 196 -11.57 -8.05 -25.54
CA GLU A 196 -11.34 -8.88 -26.74
C GLU A 196 -11.88 -10.31 -26.59
N LEU A 197 -11.88 -10.85 -25.37
CA LEU A 197 -12.43 -12.17 -25.03
C LEU A 197 -13.94 -12.16 -24.76
N GLY A 198 -14.58 -10.99 -24.76
CA GLY A 198 -16.00 -10.81 -24.43
C GLY A 198 -16.30 -10.77 -22.92
N GLU A 199 -15.27 -10.64 -22.08
CA GLU A 199 -15.34 -10.61 -20.61
C GLU A 199 -15.44 -9.15 -20.11
N VAL A 200 -16.50 -8.45 -20.52
CA VAL A 200 -16.68 -7.01 -20.27
C VAL A 200 -16.72 -6.67 -18.77
N GLU A 201 -17.34 -7.52 -17.94
CA GLU A 201 -17.41 -7.33 -16.48
C GLU A 201 -16.00 -7.31 -15.85
N GLU A 202 -15.11 -8.21 -16.27
CA GLU A 202 -13.73 -8.24 -15.77
C GLU A 202 -12.96 -6.98 -16.16
N ALA A 203 -13.18 -6.48 -17.38
CA ALA A 203 -12.59 -5.22 -17.83
C ALA A 203 -13.06 -4.02 -16.98
N ILE A 204 -14.34 -3.99 -16.59
CA ILE A 204 -14.93 -2.96 -15.73
C ILE A 204 -14.35 -3.04 -14.31
N ASP A 205 -14.16 -4.24 -13.77
CA ASP A 205 -13.52 -4.45 -12.47
C ASP A 205 -12.08 -3.94 -12.47
N ILE A 206 -11.30 -4.27 -13.51
CA ILE A 206 -9.90 -3.82 -13.65
C ILE A 206 -9.83 -2.29 -13.71
N PHE A 207 -10.67 -1.65 -14.52
CA PHE A 207 -10.72 -0.19 -14.64
C PHE A 207 -11.12 0.47 -13.31
N THR A 208 -12.12 -0.08 -12.64
CA THR A 208 -12.59 0.37 -11.33
C THR A 208 -11.49 0.29 -10.26
N ILE A 209 -10.75 -0.83 -10.21
CA ILE A 209 -9.61 -1.01 -9.30
C ILE A 209 -8.51 0.02 -9.58
N ALA A 210 -8.19 0.28 -10.84
CA ALA A 210 -7.21 1.28 -11.23
C ALA A 210 -7.65 2.70 -10.78
N MET A 211 -8.91 3.07 -11.02
CA MET A 211 -9.47 4.34 -10.54
C MET A 211 -9.41 4.48 -9.01
N ALA A 212 -9.77 3.42 -8.28
CA ALA A 212 -9.72 3.41 -6.82
C ALA A 212 -8.29 3.61 -6.30
N PHE A 213 -7.31 3.03 -6.99
CA PHE A 213 -5.90 3.16 -6.67
C PHE A 213 -5.36 4.58 -6.91
N GLU A 214 -5.68 5.19 -8.06
CA GLU A 214 -5.33 6.60 -8.36
C GLU A 214 -5.92 7.54 -7.32
N ARG A 215 -7.21 7.38 -7.00
CA ARG A 215 -7.88 8.16 -5.96
C ARG A 215 -7.17 8.01 -4.61
N SER A 216 -6.77 6.79 -4.26
CA SER A 216 -6.04 6.52 -3.02
C SER A 216 -4.66 7.20 -2.98
N LEU A 217 -3.95 7.28 -4.11
CA LEU A 217 -2.69 8.04 -4.23
C LEU A 217 -2.91 9.54 -4.03
N ILE A 218 -3.99 10.09 -4.58
CA ILE A 218 -4.37 11.50 -4.39
C ILE A 218 -4.69 11.77 -2.92
N GLU A 219 -5.45 10.89 -2.26
CA GLU A 219 -5.78 11.03 -0.84
C GLU A 219 -4.54 10.88 0.05
N LEU A 220 -3.65 9.95 -0.26
CA LEU A 220 -2.34 9.84 0.38
C LEU A 220 -1.56 11.14 0.31
N TYR A 221 -1.50 11.76 -0.87
CA TYR A 221 -0.83 13.03 -1.08
C TYR A 221 -1.49 14.15 -0.25
N ARG A 222 -2.83 14.25 -0.26
CA ARG A 222 -3.59 15.25 0.53
C ARG A 222 -3.35 15.06 2.03
N TYR A 223 -3.33 13.81 2.47
CA TYR A 223 -3.11 13.44 3.85
C TYR A 223 -1.67 13.75 4.29
N ALA A 224 -0.66 13.41 3.47
CA ALA A 224 0.74 13.76 3.72
C ALA A 224 0.96 15.28 3.79
N LYS A 225 0.33 16.04 2.89
CA LYS A 225 0.36 17.51 2.89
C LYS A 225 -0.28 18.09 4.16
N SER A 226 -1.46 17.60 4.53
CA SER A 226 -2.25 18.17 5.63
C SER A 226 -1.74 17.76 7.02
N LYS A 227 -1.52 16.47 7.26
CA LYS A 227 -1.18 15.91 8.59
C LYS A 227 0.30 15.98 8.90
N LEU A 228 1.16 15.73 7.92
CA LEU A 228 2.61 15.85 8.09
C LEU A 228 3.16 17.23 7.69
N LYS A 229 2.34 18.18 7.26
CA LYS A 229 2.80 19.52 6.83
C LYS A 229 3.96 19.43 5.83
N MET A 230 3.99 18.37 5.00
CA MET A 230 5.04 18.15 4.02
C MET A 230 4.95 19.23 2.94
N ASN A 231 6.07 19.86 2.59
CA ASN A 231 6.12 20.83 1.52
C ASN A 231 6.16 20.11 0.16
N LEU A 232 4.99 19.64 -0.26
CA LEU A 232 4.79 18.95 -1.54
C LEU A 232 4.49 20.01 -2.62
N ALA A 233 5.19 19.94 -3.75
CA ALA A 233 4.97 20.83 -4.90
C ALA A 233 3.48 20.84 -5.28
N ALA A 234 2.95 22.00 -5.69
CA ALA A 234 1.54 22.20 -6.00
C ALA A 234 0.98 21.09 -6.91
N LYS A 235 -0.29 20.75 -6.66
CA LYS A 235 -1.10 19.71 -7.30
C LYS A 235 -0.65 19.51 -8.75
N ARG A 236 0.13 18.46 -9.00
CA ARG A 236 0.26 17.92 -10.34
C ARG A 236 -0.97 17.06 -10.59
N ASP A 237 -1.51 17.11 -11.79
CA ASP A 237 -2.54 16.15 -12.18
C ASP A 237 -1.89 14.77 -12.17
N PHE A 238 -2.17 14.02 -11.10
CA PHE A 238 -2.00 12.59 -11.09
C PHE A 238 -3.08 12.05 -12.02
N LYS A 239 -2.76 11.98 -13.32
CA LYS A 239 -3.57 11.28 -14.31
C LYS A 239 -2.71 10.14 -14.84
N PHE A 240 -2.86 8.97 -14.24
CA PHE A 240 -2.23 7.75 -14.72
C PHE A 240 -3.24 6.81 -15.36
N VAL A 241 -4.48 6.85 -14.86
CA VAL A 241 -5.59 6.15 -15.52
C VAL A 241 -6.11 7.07 -16.63
N PRO A 242 -6.30 6.58 -17.86
CA PRO A 242 -7.04 7.29 -18.90
C PRO A 242 -8.44 7.67 -18.40
N SER A 243 -9.07 8.70 -18.97
CA SER A 243 -10.51 8.88 -18.74
C SER A 243 -11.27 7.67 -19.28
N LEU A 244 -12.56 7.51 -18.93
CA LEU A 244 -13.36 6.43 -19.48
C LEU A 244 -13.38 6.50 -21.02
N GLU A 245 -13.43 7.69 -21.59
CA GLU A 245 -13.33 7.93 -23.03
C GLU A 245 -11.97 7.49 -23.58
N ASP A 246 -10.87 7.99 -23.02
CA ASP A 246 -9.50 7.62 -23.41
C ASP A 246 -9.27 6.09 -23.30
N PHE A 247 -9.93 5.45 -22.33
CA PHE A 247 -9.86 4.01 -22.08
C PHE A 247 -10.65 3.23 -23.13
N LEU A 248 -11.91 3.60 -23.36
CA LEU A 248 -12.77 2.94 -24.34
C LEU A 248 -12.23 3.12 -25.77
N GLU A 249 -11.60 4.26 -26.08
CA GLU A 249 -10.89 4.46 -27.35
C GLU A 249 -9.78 3.41 -27.56
N GLN A 250 -9.02 3.12 -26.51
CA GLN A 250 -7.94 2.13 -26.56
C GLN A 250 -8.45 0.69 -26.62
N VAL A 251 -9.57 0.42 -25.95
CA VAL A 251 -10.16 -0.92 -25.85
C VAL A 251 -10.95 -1.31 -27.10
N TYR A 252 -11.75 -0.40 -27.65
CA TYR A 252 -12.61 -0.67 -28.81
C TYR A 252 -12.01 -0.24 -30.15
N GLY A 253 -10.79 0.32 -30.17
CA GLY A 253 -10.11 0.73 -31.39
C GLY A 253 -10.81 1.91 -32.08
N GLU A 254 -10.97 3.02 -31.35
CA GLU A 254 -11.51 4.32 -31.79
C GLU A 254 -13.05 4.47 -31.85
N TRP A 255 -13.85 3.41 -31.64
CA TRP A 255 -15.32 3.52 -31.64
C TRP A 255 -16.02 2.59 -30.63
N CYS A 256 -16.71 3.17 -29.64
CA CYS A 256 -17.56 2.47 -28.68
C CYS A 256 -19.04 2.81 -28.93
N PRO A 257 -19.96 1.83 -29.04
CA PRO A 257 -21.41 2.10 -29.10
C PRO A 257 -21.90 2.89 -27.88
N VAL A 258 -22.91 3.74 -28.07
CA VAL A 258 -23.48 4.55 -26.97
C VAL A 258 -24.06 3.66 -25.89
N GLU A 259 -24.70 2.55 -26.27
CA GLU A 259 -25.29 1.59 -25.33
C GLU A 259 -24.23 0.90 -24.45
N GLU A 260 -23.05 0.62 -25.02
CA GLU A 260 -21.92 0.06 -24.26
C GLU A 260 -21.30 1.15 -23.36
N PHE A 261 -21.13 2.37 -23.86
CA PHE A 261 -20.66 3.50 -23.05
C PHE A 261 -21.57 3.74 -21.82
N GLU A 262 -22.90 3.79 -22.02
CA GLU A 262 -23.88 3.98 -20.95
C GLU A 262 -23.87 2.81 -19.95
N ARG A 263 -23.66 1.57 -20.41
CA ARG A 263 -23.50 0.41 -19.54
C ARG A 263 -22.25 0.54 -18.67
N TRP A 264 -21.12 0.88 -19.26
CA TRP A 264 -19.86 1.12 -18.55
C TRP A 264 -20.02 2.24 -17.51
N GLU A 265 -20.63 3.37 -17.88
CA GLU A 265 -20.90 4.46 -16.93
C GLU A 265 -21.77 4.00 -15.75
N ALA A 266 -22.86 3.27 -16.02
CA ALA A 266 -23.78 2.80 -14.99
C ALA A 266 -23.12 1.79 -14.03
N GLU A 267 -22.33 0.85 -14.55
CA GLU A 267 -21.62 -0.15 -13.75
C GLU A 267 -20.48 0.46 -12.93
N ILE A 268 -19.73 1.40 -13.51
CA ILE A 268 -18.72 2.19 -12.80
C ILE A 268 -19.38 3.00 -11.68
N ASP A 269 -20.51 3.66 -11.93
CA ASP A 269 -21.20 4.44 -10.90
C ASP A 269 -21.77 3.57 -9.78
N THR A 270 -22.23 2.36 -10.12
CA THR A 270 -22.63 1.33 -9.15
C THR A 270 -21.43 0.95 -8.27
N HIS A 271 -20.26 0.74 -8.87
CA HIS A 271 -18.99 0.48 -8.17
C HIS A 271 -18.46 1.68 -7.37
N LYS A 272 -18.60 2.93 -7.85
CA LYS A 272 -18.27 4.14 -7.09
C LYS A 272 -19.12 4.27 -5.83
N GLY A 273 -20.36 3.78 -5.86
CA GLY A 273 -21.23 3.64 -4.68
C GLY A 273 -20.69 2.68 -3.63
N PHE A 274 -19.91 1.67 -4.02
CA PHE A 274 -19.19 0.77 -3.12
C PHE A 274 -17.83 1.34 -2.65
N ILE A 275 -17.25 2.29 -3.40
CA ILE A 275 -15.88 2.81 -3.19
C ILE A 275 -15.86 4.24 -2.58
N SER A 276 -16.97 4.79 -2.06
CA SER A 276 -16.87 5.97 -1.16
C SER A 276 -18.11 6.27 -0.30
N PRO A 277 -17.95 6.72 0.98
CA PRO A 277 -16.71 6.97 1.69
C PRO A 277 -16.45 5.86 2.73
N VAL A 278 -15.58 4.93 2.37
CA VAL A 278 -14.57 4.48 3.34
C VAL A 278 -13.21 4.90 2.83
N ILE A 279 -13.03 6.23 2.79
CA ILE A 279 -11.75 6.92 2.88
C ILE A 279 -11.95 8.04 3.91
#